data_AF-A0A3C1G3R0-F1
#
_entry.id   AF-A0A3C1G3R0-F1
#
_cell.length_a   1.000
_cell.length_b   1.000
_cell.length_c   1.000
_cell.angle_alpha   90.00
_cell.angle_beta   90.00
_cell.angle_gamma   90.00
#
_symmetry.space_group_name_H-M   'P 1'
#
loop_
_entity.id
_entity.type
_entity.pdbx_description
1 polymer ?
#
loop_
_entity_poly.entity_id
_entity_poly.type
_entity_poly.pdbx_seq_one_letter_code
_entity_poly.pdbx_strand_id
1 'polypeptide(L)' 'MASSSHLKPNEKGRITVKIDTAQKKGMLIKTVDILSNDPHTPKATLTLKADVKEAVASGLPH' A
#
# COMPACT_ATOMS: atom_id res chain seq x y z
N MET A 1 9.19 2.98 -0.67
CA MET A 1 10.16 3.11 -1.78
C MET A 1 9.98 1.90 -2.69
N ALA A 2 9.79 2.10 -4.00
CA ALA A 2 9.79 0.99 -4.97
C ALA A 2 11.20 0.39 -5.00
N SER A 3 11.31 -0.94 -4.98
CA SER A 3 12.60 -1.62 -4.80
C SER A 3 13.52 -1.57 -6.04
N SER A 4 13.02 -1.04 -7.17
CA SER A 4 13.78 -0.68 -8.37
C SER A 4 12.93 0.26 -9.24
N SER A 5 13.54 1.29 -9.82
CA SER A 5 12.85 2.30 -10.67
C SER A 5 13.05 2.05 -12.17
N HIS A 6 13.73 0.98 -12.55
CA HIS A 6 14.01 0.62 -13.94
C HIS A 6 13.77 -0.89 -14.14
N LEU A 7 12.99 -1.23 -15.16
CA LEU A 7 12.65 -2.59 -15.55
C LEU A 7 13.10 -2.81 -17.00
N LYS A 8 13.75 -3.94 -17.29
CA LYS A 8 14.04 -4.35 -18.66
C LYS A 8 12.74 -4.72 -19.38
N PRO A 9 12.74 -4.78 -20.74
CA PRO A 9 11.60 -5.28 -21.48
C PRO A 9 11.15 -6.66 -20.96
N ASN A 10 9.85 -6.81 -20.69
CA ASN A 10 9.23 -8.00 -20.12
C ASN A 10 9.64 -8.35 -18.67
N GLU A 11 10.41 -7.52 -17.98
CA GLU A 11 10.75 -7.72 -16.58
C GLU A 11 9.56 -7.36 -15.67
N LYS A 12 9.39 -8.13 -14.59
CA LYS A 12 8.36 -7.86 -13.58
C LYS A 12 8.99 -7.18 -12.38
N GLY A 13 8.48 -6.01 -12.03
CA GLY A 13 8.80 -5.34 -10.77
C GLY A 13 7.88 -5.76 -9.63
N ARG A 14 8.30 -5.50 -8.38
CA ARG A 14 7.47 -5.68 -7.18
C ARG A 14 7.36 -4.36 -6.41
N ILE A 15 6.11 -3.93 -6.17
CA ILE A 15 5.81 -2.77 -5.33
C ILE A 15 5.36 -3.28 -3.96
N THR A 16 6.08 -2.88 -2.91
CA THR A 16 5.73 -3.20 -1.52
C THR A 16 5.28 -1.92 -0.81
N VAL A 17 4.04 -1.92 -0.34
CA VAL A 17 3.45 -0.82 0.43
C VAL A 17 3.33 -1.26 1.89
N LYS A 18 3.81 -0.41 2.81
CA LYS A 18 3.64 -0.60 4.25
C LYS A 18 2.82 0.58 4.77
N ILE A 19 1.80 0.28 5.56
CA ILE A 19 0.94 1.27 6.20
C ILE A 19 1.07 1.05 7.70
N ASP A 20 1.46 2.10 8.41
CA ASP A 20 1.41 2.12 9.87
C ASP A 20 -0.01 2.49 10.30
N THR A 21 -0.69 1.54 10.95
CA THR A 21 -2.05 1.71 11.47
C THR A 21 -2.05 2.06 12.96
N ALA A 22 -0.90 2.29 13.58
CA ALA A 22 -0.82 2.72 14.97
C ALA A 22 -1.67 3.98 15.20
N GLN A 23 -2.50 3.94 16.24
CA GLN A 23 -3.44 5.00 16.60
C GLN A 23 -4.49 5.36 15.53
N LYS A 24 -4.63 4.56 14.46
CA LYS A 24 -5.73 4.69 13.49
C LYS A 24 -6.86 3.73 13.86
N LYS A 25 -8.10 4.17 13.67
CA LYS A 25 -9.31 3.39 13.91
C LYS A 25 -10.34 3.72 12.83
N GLY A 26 -11.11 2.71 12.41
CA GLY A 26 -12.12 2.84 11.37
C GLY A 26 -11.56 2.78 9.94
N MET A 27 -12.36 3.24 8.98
CA MET A 27 -12.06 3.15 7.55
C MET A 27 -10.85 4.00 7.15
N LEU A 28 -9.83 3.35 6.61
CA LEU A 28 -8.63 3.95 6.04
C LEU A 28 -8.61 3.71 4.53
N ILE A 29 -8.64 4.79 3.76
CA ILE A 29 -8.49 4.76 2.31
C ILE A 29 -7.21 5.50 1.94
N LYS A 30 -6.33 4.84 1.19
CA LYS A 30 -5.07 5.41 0.67
C LYS A 30 -4.89 5.05 -0.79
N THR A 31 -4.24 5.91 -1.54
CA THR A 31 -3.91 5.67 -2.94
C THR A 31 -2.40 5.65 -3.12
N VAL A 32 -1.94 4.83 -4.06
CA VAL A 32 -0.56 4.81 -4.54
C VAL A 32 -0.63 5.04 -6.04
N ASP A 33 -0.15 6.21 -6.46
CA ASP A 33 0.00 6.54 -7.88
C ASP A 33 1.34 5.99 -8.38
N ILE A 34 1.27 5.18 -9.44
CA ILE A 34 2.39 4.63 -10.16
C ILE A 34 2.52 5.40 -11.46
N LEU A 35 3.63 6.11 -11.61
CA LEU A 35 3.99 6.81 -12.84
C LEU A 35 5.03 5.98 -13.58
N SER A 36 4.82 5.79 -14.88
CA SER A 36 5.71 5.03 -15.75
C SER A 36 5.85 5.73 -17.11
N ASN A 37 6.83 5.26 -17.88
CA ASN A 37 7.04 5.67 -19.27
C ASN A 37 6.25 4.81 -20.27
N ASP A 38 5.24 4.06 -19.82
CA ASP A 38 4.32 3.36 -20.71
C ASP A 38 3.52 4.39 -21.55
N PRO A 39 3.60 4.34 -22.90
CA PRO A 39 2.93 5.32 -23.76
C PRO A 39 1.40 5.17 -23.77
N HIS A 40 0.87 4.02 -23.36
CA HIS A 40 -0.56 3.75 -23.33
C HIS A 40 -1.16 3.97 -21.93
N THR A 41 -0.44 3.51 -20.89
CA THR A 41 -0.86 3.65 -19.49
C THR A 41 0.21 4.28 -18.60
N PRO A 42 0.51 5.59 -18.78
CA PRO A 42 1.58 6.27 -18.05
C PRO A 42 1.31 6.43 -16.55
N LYS A 43 0.03 6.35 -16.14
CA LYS A 43 -0.40 6.43 -14.75
C LYS A 43 -1.34 5.27 -14.40
N ALA A 44 -0.99 4.55 -13.34
CA ALA A 44 -1.89 3.59 -12.68
C ALA A 44 -2.09 3.99 -11.22
N THR A 45 -3.32 3.92 -10.72
CA THR A 45 -3.63 4.25 -9.32
C THR A 45 -4.09 3.00 -8.59
N LEU A 46 -3.34 2.58 -7.57
CA LEU A 46 -3.73 1.51 -6.67
C LEU A 46 -4.47 2.11 -5.47
N THR A 47 -5.72 1.68 -5.24
CA THR A 47 -6.51 2.11 -4.07
C THR A 47 -6.48 1.03 -3.00
N LEU A 48 -5.97 1.39 -1.83
CA LEU A 48 -5.93 0.56 -0.63
C LEU A 48 -7.08 0.98 0.28
N LYS A 49 -7.91 0.02 0.66
CA LYS A 49 -9.00 0.20 1.64
C LYS A 49 -8.76 -0.77 2.78
N ALA A 50 -8.79 -0.27 4.02
CA ALA A 50 -8.65 -1.09 5.21
C ALA A 50 -9.63 -0.60 6.28
N ASP A 51 -10.28 -1.52 6.97
CA ASP A 51 -11.02 -1.22 8.20
C ASP A 51 -10.09 -1.50 9.39
N VAL A 52 -9.59 -0.44 10.03
CA VAL A 52 -8.63 -0.58 11.13
C VAL A 52 -9.39 -0.79 12.43
N LYS A 53 -9.35 -2.02 12.93
CA LYS A 53 -9.94 -2.39 14.22
C LYS A 53 -9.05 -1.95 15.37
N GLU A 54 -9.66 -1.63 16.50
CA GLU A 54 -8.90 -1.43 17.73
C GLU A 54 -8.12 -2.68 18.08
N ALA A 55 -6.89 -2.51 18.56
CA ALA A 55 -6.21 -3.59 19.25
C ALA A 55 -7.01 -3.90 20.51
N VAL A 56 -7.72 -5.03 20.53
CA VAL A 56 -8.30 -5.56 21.76
C VAL A 56 -7.10 -5.86 22.65
N ALA A 57 -6.85 -5.02 23.65
CA ALA A 57 -5.96 -5.39 24.74
C ALA A 57 -6.56 -6.65 25.35
N SER A 58 -5.94 -7.80 25.08
CA SER A 58 -6.28 -9.07 25.71
C SER A 58 -6.01 -8.90 27.21
N GLY A 59 -7.04 -8.46 27.93
CA GLY A 59 -7.05 -8.38 29.38
C GLY A 59 -6.90 -9.78 29.93
N LEU A 60 -5.74 -10.06 30.51
CA LEU A 60 -5.60 -11.13 31.49
C LEU A 60 -6.31 -10.66 32.77
N PRO A 61 -7.32 -11.38 33.28
CA PRO A 61 -7.86 -11.09 34.62
C PRO A 61 -6.80 -11.44 35.68
N HIS A 62 -6.69 -10.56 36.68
CA HIS A 62 -5.92 -10.75 37.91
C HIS A 62 -6.52 -11.84 38.80
#